data_AF-A0A534FD62-F1
#
_entry.id   AF-A0A534FD62-F1
#
_cell.length_a   1.000
_cell.length_b   1.000
_cell.length_c   1.000
_cell.angle_alpha   90.00
_cell.angle_beta   90.00
_cell.angle_gamma   90.00
#
_symmetry.space_group_name_H-M   'P 1'
#
loop_
_entity.id
_entity.type
_entity.pdbx_description
1 polymer ?
#
loop_
_entity_poly.entity_id
_entity_poly.type
_entity_poly.pdbx_seq_one_letter_code
_entity_poly.pdbx_strand_id
1 'polypeptide(L)' 'GKIFRIGHLGSFNDLSLAGTLSGVEMGLELAGVPHKSGGVQAALESLASSLKTETAAAR' A
#
# COMPACT_ATOMS: atom_id res chain seq x y z
N GLY A 1 8.46 -5.99 20.93
CA GLY A 1 8.79 -5.33 19.65
C GLY A 1 8.12 -3.97 19.60
N LYS A 2 8.69 -3.01 18.86
CA LYS A 2 8.05 -1.71 18.60
C LYS A 2 7.18 -1.85 17.36
N ILE A 3 5.94 -1.37 17.40
CA ILE A 3 4.95 -1.51 16.32
C ILE A 3 4.47 -0.12 15.94
N PHE A 4 4.30 0.13 14.64
CA PHE A 4 3.51 1.23 14.12
C PHE A 4 2.33 0.68 13.32
N ARG A 5 1.23 1.43 13.27
CA ARG A 5 -0.02 1.02 12.61
C ARG A 5 -0.38 2.04 11.54
N ILE A 6 -0.75 1.55 10.37
CA ILE A 6 -1.34 2.34 9.30
C ILE A 6 -2.84 2.08 9.35
N GLY A 7 -3.61 3.05 9.82
CA GLY A 7 -5.07 2.94 9.84
C GLY A 7 -5.65 3.50 8.54
N HIS A 8 -6.45 2.70 7.83
CA HIS A 8 -7.32 3.19 6.76
C HIS A 8 -8.77 3.16 7.27
N LEU A 9 -9.33 4.30 7.65
CA LEU A 9 -10.70 4.42 8.15
C LEU A 9 -11.47 5.42 7.29
N GLY A 10 -12.74 5.12 7.00
CA GLY A 10 -13.60 5.98 6.19
C GLY A 10 -13.31 5.88 4.68
N SER A 11 -13.58 6.97 3.94
CA SER A 11 -13.32 7.04 2.49
C SER A 11 -11.82 7.21 2.22
N PHE A 12 -11.09 6.10 2.30
CA PHE A 12 -9.68 6.03 1.98
C PHE A 12 -9.51 5.30 0.64
N ASN A 13 -9.13 6.05 -0.39
CA ASN A 13 -8.99 5.51 -1.73
C ASN A 13 -7.61 4.86 -1.96
N ASP A 14 -7.53 4.05 -3.00
CA ASP A 14 -6.35 3.28 -3.38
C ASP A 14 -5.12 4.16 -3.66
N LEU A 15 -5.32 5.37 -4.19
CA LEU A 15 -4.23 6.30 -4.46
C LEU A 15 -3.60 6.82 -3.16
N SER A 16 -4.44 7.18 -2.18
CA SER A 16 -3.97 7.59 -0.85
C SER A 16 -3.28 6.45 -0.12
N LEU A 17 -3.76 5.22 -0.28
CA LEU A 17 -3.09 4.02 0.25
C LEU A 17 -1.72 3.83 -0.39
N ALA A 18 -1.63 3.91 -1.72
CA ALA A 18 -0.37 3.80 -2.45
C ALA A 18 0.64 4.87 -2.04
N GLY A 19 0.19 6.12 -1.85
CA GLY A 19 1.03 7.21 -1.35
C GLY A 19 1.55 6.95 0.08
N THR A 20 0.70 6.40 0.95
CA THR A 20 1.08 6.04 2.32
C THR A 20 2.16 4.95 2.33
N LEU A 21 1.98 3.89 1.54
CA LEU A 21 2.96 2.80 1.43
C LEU A 21 4.28 3.29 0.83
N SER A 22 4.22 4.19 -0.16
CA SER A 22 5.40 4.83 -0.74
C SER A 22 6.19 5.61 0.31
N GLY A 23 5.51 6.39 1.15
CA GLY A 23 6.14 7.12 2.25
C GLY A 23 6.81 6.20 3.27
N VAL A 24 6.20 5.05 3.58
CA VAL A 24 6.77 4.06 4.50
C VAL A 24 8.02 3.41 3.91
N GLU A 25 7.98 2.93 2.66
CA GLU A 25 9.14 2.31 2.02
C GLU A 25 10.32 3.29 1.91
N MET A 26 10.07 4.53 1.46
CA MET A 26 11.08 5.59 1.46
C MET A 26 11.63 5.89 2.86
N GLY A 27 10.77 5.95 3.87
CA GLY A 27 11.17 6.23 5.25
C GLY A 27 12.03 5.12 5.85
N LEU A 28 11.71 3.85 5.57
CA LEU A 28 12.51 2.70 6.01
C LEU A 28 13.90 2.71 5.37
N GLU A 29 13.99 3.01 4.07
CA GLU A 29 15.25 3.16 3.34
C GLU A 29 16.11 4.27 3.95
N LEU A 30 15.55 5.48 4.11
CA LEU A 30 16.26 6.63 4.69
C LEU A 30 16.71 6.39 6.13
N ALA A 31 15.95 5.60 6.90
CA ALA A 31 16.30 5.23 8.27
C ALA A 31 17.29 4.06 8.37
N GLY A 32 17.71 3.46 7.24
CA GLY A 32 18.59 2.30 7.22
C GLY A 32 17.97 1.04 7.83
N VAL A 33 16.63 0.96 7.86
CA VAL A 33 15.91 -0.20 8.40
C VAL A 33 15.90 -1.30 7.33
N PRO A 34 16.43 -2.50 7.63
CA PRO A 34 16.38 -3.62 6.69
C PRO A 34 14.95 -3.96 6.31
N HIS A 35 14.63 -3.80 5.03
CA HIS A 35 13.33 -4.14 4.46
C HIS A 35 13.54 -4.71 3.05
N LYS A 36 12.50 -5.34 2.50
CA LYS A 36 12.50 -5.79 1.11
C LYS A 36 11.92 -4.69 0.24
N SER A 37 12.73 -4.16 -0.69
CA SER A 37 12.28 -3.16 -1.66
C SER A 37 11.25 -3.75 -2.64
N GLY A 38 10.40 -2.87 -3.19
CA GLY A 38 9.36 -3.22 -4.14
C GLY A 38 8.03 -3.61 -3.50
N GLY A 39 7.87 -3.38 -2.19
CA GLY A 39 6.61 -3.61 -1.49
C GLY A 39 5.48 -2.74 -2.04
N VAL A 40 5.78 -1.51 -2.47
CA VAL A 40 4.81 -0.60 -3.10
C VAL A 40 4.32 -1.18 -4.42
N GLN A 41 5.22 -1.68 -5.27
CA GLN A 41 4.86 -2.29 -6.55
C GLN A 41 3.93 -3.50 -6.35
N ALA A 42 4.27 -4.37 -5.39
CA ALA A 42 3.43 -5.52 -5.05
C ALA A 42 2.02 -5.10 -4.56
N ALA A 43 1.93 -4.02 -3.77
CA ALA A 43 0.65 -3.50 -3.33
C ALA A 43 -0.18 -2.93 -4.50
N LEU A 44 0.45 -2.20 -5.42
CA LEU A 44 -0.21 -1.67 -6.62
C LEU A 44 -0.76 -2.78 -7.51
N GLU A 45 -0.01 -3.87 -7.69
CA GLU A 45 -0.48 -5.04 -8.43
C GLU A 45 -1.71 -5.69 -7.78
N SER A 46 -1.71 -5.80 -6.44
CA SER A 46 -2.84 -6.31 -5.69
C SER A 46 -4.08 -5.41 -5.84
N LEU A 47 -3.93 -4.10 -5.70
CA LEU A 47 -5.03 -3.14 -5.85
C LEU A 47 -5.61 -3.17 -7.28
N ALA A 48 -4.74 -3.18 -8.29
CA ALA A 48 -5.17 -3.30 -9.69
C ALA A 48 -5.92 -4.61 -9.97
N SER A 49 -5.57 -5.70 -9.29
CA SER A 49 -6.30 -6.97 -9.37
C SER A 49 -7.68 -6.86 -8.72
N SER A 50 -7.77 -6.30 -7.51
CA SER A 50 -9.04 -6.11 -6.80
C SER A 50 -10.02 -5.24 -7.58
N LEU A 51 -9.56 -4.15 -8.20
CA LEU A 51 -10.38 -3.28 -9.04
C LEU A 51 -10.93 -3.99 -10.28
N LYS A 52 -10.16 -4.93 -10.87
CA LYS A 52 -10.64 -5.76 -11.99
C LYS A 52 -11.78 -6.68 -11.54
N THR A 53 -11.70 -7.24 -10.34
CA THR A 53 -12.75 -8.13 -9.78
C THR A 53 -14.05 -7.36 -9.53
N GLU A 54 -14.00 -6.16 -8.95
CA GLU A 54 -15.20 -5.34 -8.73
C GLU A 54 -15.86 -4.93 -10.05
N THR A 55 -15.07 -4.54 -11.05
CA THR A 55 -15.59 -4.16 -12.38
C THR A 55 -16.23 -5.33 -13.12
N ALA A 56 -15.75 -6.57 -12.89
CA ALA A 56 -16.32 -7.78 -13.48
C ALA A 56 -17.62 -8.22 -12.78
N ALA A 57 -17.75 -8.01 -11.46
CA ALA A 57 -18.96 -8.33 -10.70
C ALA A 57 -20.10 -7.32 -10.90
N ALA A 58 -19.78 -6.10 -11.32
CA ALA A 58 -20.75 -5.04 -11.62
C ALA A 58 -21.31 -5.10 -13.06
N ARG A 59 -20.90 -6.07 -13.88
CA ARG A 59 -21.40 -6.36 -15.23
C ARG A 59 -22.32 -7.57 -15.21
#